data_AF-A0A8H2VUU0-F1
#
_entry.id   AF-A0A8H2VUU0-F1
#
_cell.length_a   1.000
_cell.length_b   1.000
_cell.length_c   1.000
_cell.angle_alpha   90.00
_cell.angle_beta   90.00
_cell.angle_gamma   90.00
#
_symmetry.space_group_name_H-M   'P 1'
#
loop_
_entity.id
_entity.type
_entity.pdbx_description
1 polymer ?
#
loop_
_entity_poly.entity_id
_entity_poly.type
_entity_poly.pdbx_seq_one_letter_code
_entity_poly.pdbx_strand_id
1 'polypeptide(L)'
;MSPPYPQRNAIIGLTPTRNVDIPLSTIFMLLFLLAAIIHMTLLQINFRRGQKFLMSGMAFGFSFSRVITCILRIVWASYPTNIKIALAAQVFVAAGTILLFLINIIFTSRLLRAYHAWAWNPWIRNTFRAAYVSLFVGLIANISVLVENFFTLDAHVWWIDRVVTLVVSTYFAVYAFMPIPLLALRLLLPRGKRVEKFGTGSFRTKIRVVLFVSVLLTLGAAFRAGTAYRPRGIDDPAWYHSKACFIF
;
A
#
# COMPACT_ATOMS: atom_id res chain seq x y z
N MET A 1 19.44 -6.17 -27.87
CA MET A 1 18.78 -6.76 -26.68
C MET A 1 17.28 -6.68 -26.88
N SER A 2 16.56 -7.79 -26.72
CA SER A 2 15.10 -7.83 -26.75
C SER A 2 14.53 -7.44 -25.37
N PRO A 3 13.44 -6.67 -25.28
CA PRO A 3 12.73 -6.41 -24.03
C PRO A 3 12.29 -7.71 -23.34
N PRO A 4 12.14 -7.73 -22.00
CA PRO A 4 12.32 -6.62 -21.06
C PRO A 4 13.79 -6.35 -20.70
N TYR A 5 14.15 -5.08 -20.55
CA TYR A 5 15.48 -4.60 -20.16
C TYR A 5 15.65 -4.56 -18.63
N PRO A 6 16.86 -4.76 -18.09
CA PRO A 6 17.11 -4.62 -16.66
C PRO A 6 16.90 -3.17 -16.20
N GLN A 7 16.46 -3.00 -14.95
CA GLN A 7 16.30 -1.66 -14.36
C GLN A 7 17.64 -0.93 -14.32
N ARG A 8 17.64 0.39 -14.49
CA ARG A 8 18.85 1.23 -14.35
C ARG A 8 18.98 1.86 -12.96
N ASN A 9 17.87 2.04 -12.27
CA ASN A 9 17.83 2.65 -10.95
C ASN A 9 17.83 1.59 -9.85
N ALA A 10 18.54 1.85 -8.76
CA ALA A 10 18.47 1.04 -7.56
C ALA A 10 17.05 1.10 -6.97
N ILE A 11 16.44 -0.06 -6.78
CA ILE A 11 15.16 -0.17 -6.07
C ILE A 11 15.41 -0.43 -4.58
N ILE A 12 14.47 0.02 -3.73
CA ILE A 12 14.52 -0.29 -2.29
C ILE A 12 14.49 -1.81 -2.11
N GLY A 13 15.45 -2.34 -1.36
CA GLY A 13 15.60 -3.78 -1.12
C GLY A 13 16.56 -4.49 -2.07
N LEU A 14 17.06 -3.79 -3.11
CA LEU A 14 17.99 -4.31 -4.11
C LEU A 14 17.53 -5.66 -4.70
N THR A 15 18.44 -6.36 -5.37
CA THR A 15 18.22 -7.73 -5.82
C THR A 15 18.18 -8.69 -4.61
N PRO A 16 17.13 -9.54 -4.50
CA PRO A 16 17.04 -10.53 -3.44
C PRO A 16 18.21 -11.51 -3.48
N THR A 17 18.72 -11.87 -2.31
CA THR A 17 19.82 -12.83 -2.12
C THR A 17 19.30 -14.05 -1.39
N ARG A 18 19.74 -15.23 -1.84
CA ARG A 18 19.27 -16.52 -1.34
C ARG A 18 19.35 -16.65 0.19
N ASN A 19 20.47 -16.26 0.80
CA ASN A 19 20.76 -16.53 2.20
C ASN A 19 19.93 -15.70 3.18
N VAL A 20 19.48 -14.51 2.77
CA VAL A 20 18.76 -13.56 3.65
C VAL A 20 17.29 -13.49 3.27
N ASP A 21 16.97 -13.32 2.00
CA ASP A 21 15.60 -13.01 1.58
C ASP A 21 14.69 -14.23 1.59
N ILE A 22 15.20 -15.45 1.35
CA ILE A 22 14.40 -16.67 1.40
C ILE A 22 13.85 -16.96 2.80
N PRO A 23 14.68 -17.04 3.88
CA PRO A 23 14.14 -17.34 5.20
C PRO A 23 13.17 -16.25 5.69
N LEU A 24 13.53 -14.97 5.51
CA LEU A 24 12.66 -13.85 5.86
C LEU A 24 11.32 -13.88 5.11
N SER A 25 11.36 -14.02 3.78
CA SER A 25 10.14 -14.06 2.96
C SER A 25 9.28 -15.27 3.30
N THR A 26 9.88 -16.40 3.69
CA THR A 26 9.15 -17.61 4.10
C THR A 26 8.39 -17.39 5.40
N ILE A 27 9.01 -16.78 6.40
CA ILE A 27 8.37 -16.45 7.68
C ILE A 27 7.19 -15.49 7.44
N PHE A 28 7.41 -14.41 6.70
CA PHE A 28 6.34 -13.46 6.37
C PHE A 28 5.23 -14.11 5.54
N MET A 29 5.58 -14.98 4.58
CA MET A 29 4.60 -15.73 3.79
C MET A 29 3.67 -16.55 4.68
N LEU A 30 4.21 -17.29 5.65
CA LEU A 30 3.40 -18.10 6.58
C LEU A 30 2.49 -17.23 7.44
N LEU A 31 2.99 -16.11 7.97
CA LEU A 31 2.19 -15.16 8.75
C LEU A 31 1.04 -14.56 7.92
N PHE A 32 1.32 -14.13 6.69
CA PHE A 32 0.29 -13.60 5.80
C PHE A 32 -0.68 -14.66 5.31
N LEU A 33 -0.23 -15.91 5.14
CA LEU A 33 -1.10 -17.02 4.78
C LEU A 33 -2.10 -17.32 5.90
N LEU A 34 -1.63 -17.38 7.15
CA LEU A 34 -2.51 -17.55 8.32
C LEU A 34 -3.51 -16.39 8.42
N ALA A 35 -3.06 -15.15 8.25
CA ALA A 35 -3.94 -13.98 8.25
C ALA A 35 -4.98 -14.05 7.11
N ALA A 36 -4.58 -14.49 5.91
CA ALA A 36 -5.49 -14.68 4.78
C ALA A 36 -6.55 -15.75 5.09
N ILE A 37 -6.16 -16.89 5.66
CA ILE A 37 -7.09 -17.96 6.06
C ILE A 37 -8.10 -17.44 7.09
N ILE A 38 -7.65 -16.71 8.10
CA ILE A 38 -8.52 -16.12 9.13
C ILE A 38 -9.52 -15.15 8.50
N HIS A 39 -9.05 -14.21 7.68
CA HIS A 39 -9.92 -13.22 7.05
C HIS A 39 -10.90 -13.85 6.05
N MET A 40 -10.47 -14.88 5.30
CA MET A 40 -11.34 -15.62 4.39
C MET A 40 -12.43 -16.39 5.15
N THR A 41 -12.05 -17.08 6.23
CA THR A 41 -12.99 -17.81 7.09
C THR A 41 -14.03 -16.84 7.68
N LEU A 42 -13.59 -15.69 8.19
CA LEU A 42 -14.49 -14.65 8.69
C LEU A 42 -15.41 -14.11 7.59
N LEU A 43 -14.90 -13.89 6.38
CA LEU A 43 -15.71 -13.43 5.25
C LEU A 43 -16.79 -14.45 4.89
N GLN A 44 -16.44 -15.74 4.81
CA GLN A 44 -17.38 -16.82 4.52
C GLN A 44 -18.46 -16.95 5.60
N ILE A 45 -18.09 -16.91 6.89
CA ILE A 45 -19.05 -16.96 8.00
C ILE A 45 -20.02 -15.79 7.95
N ASN A 46 -19.53 -14.57 7.70
CA ASN A 46 -20.38 -13.38 7.62
C ASN A 46 -21.30 -13.42 6.39
N PHE A 47 -20.82 -13.91 5.24
CA PHE A 47 -21.66 -14.10 4.06
C PHE A 47 -22.77 -15.12 4.29
N ARG A 48 -22.48 -16.23 4.98
CA ARG A 48 -23.50 -17.23 5.37
C ARG A 48 -24.56 -16.64 6.32
N ARG A 49 -24.23 -15.57 7.06
CA ARG A 49 -25.14 -14.81 7.92
C ARG A 49 -25.81 -13.62 7.21
N GLY A 50 -25.65 -13.48 5.89
CA GLY A 50 -26.21 -12.39 5.10
C GLY A 50 -25.54 -11.03 5.28
N GLN A 51 -24.43 -10.94 6.01
CA GLN A 51 -23.72 -9.69 6.30
C GLN A 51 -22.50 -9.53 5.38
N LYS A 52 -22.48 -8.49 4.54
CA LYS A 52 -21.32 -8.18 3.68
C LYS A 52 -20.26 -7.40 4.45
N PHE A 53 -19.31 -8.09 5.08
CA PHE A 53 -18.21 -7.43 5.78
C PHE A 53 -17.05 -7.11 4.83
N LEU A 54 -17.22 -6.04 4.04
CA LEU A 54 -16.25 -5.55 3.04
C LEU A 54 -14.81 -5.48 3.58
N MET A 55 -14.64 -5.15 4.87
CA MET A 55 -13.34 -5.02 5.52
C MET A 55 -12.57 -6.35 5.62
N SER A 56 -13.24 -7.48 5.89
CA SER A 56 -12.56 -8.78 5.88
C SER A 56 -12.12 -9.16 4.48
N GLY A 57 -12.91 -8.81 3.45
CA GLY A 57 -12.52 -9.03 2.06
C GLY A 57 -11.28 -8.23 1.65
N MET A 58 -11.19 -6.96 2.07
CA MET A 58 -10.00 -6.14 1.81
C MET A 58 -8.77 -6.63 2.57
N ALA A 59 -8.92 -7.01 3.84
CA ALA A 59 -7.82 -7.55 4.64
C ALA A 59 -7.33 -8.92 4.13
N PHE A 60 -8.25 -9.75 3.61
CA PHE A 60 -7.91 -10.95 2.85
C PHE A 60 -7.11 -10.60 1.60
N GLY A 61 -7.60 -9.67 0.76
CA GLY A 61 -6.90 -9.24 -0.45
C GLY A 61 -5.49 -8.73 -0.17
N PHE A 62 -5.30 -7.99 0.94
CA PHE A 62 -4.00 -7.53 1.39
C PHE A 62 -3.09 -8.70 1.74
N SER A 63 -3.56 -9.59 2.62
CA SER A 63 -2.78 -10.75 3.07
C SER A 63 -2.41 -11.66 1.90
N PHE A 64 -3.35 -11.91 1.00
CA PHE A 64 -3.13 -12.69 -0.22
C PHE A 64 -2.11 -12.05 -1.17
N SER A 65 -2.19 -10.73 -1.38
CA SER A 65 -1.20 -10.00 -2.19
C SER A 65 0.21 -10.11 -1.60
N ARG A 66 0.34 -10.13 -0.27
CA ARG A 66 1.62 -10.29 0.43
C ARG A 66 2.16 -11.72 0.35
N VAL A 67 1.30 -12.74 0.42
CA VAL A 67 1.70 -14.13 0.15
C VAL A 67 2.31 -14.25 -1.25
N ILE A 68 1.62 -13.74 -2.28
CA ILE A 68 2.15 -13.76 -3.66
C ILE A 68 3.47 -12.99 -3.76
N THR A 69 3.53 -11.81 -3.13
CA THR A 69 4.77 -11.01 -3.09
C THR A 69 5.94 -11.81 -2.51
N CYS A 70 5.73 -12.50 -1.38
CA CYS A 70 6.77 -13.32 -0.76
C CYS A 70 7.18 -14.49 -1.64
N ILE A 71 6.23 -15.17 -2.30
CA ILE A 71 6.52 -16.24 -3.26
C ILE A 71 7.40 -15.71 -4.39
N LEU A 72 7.01 -14.60 -5.03
CA LEU A 72 7.77 -14.01 -6.13
C LEU A 72 9.15 -13.52 -5.68
N ARG A 73 9.29 -13.03 -4.44
CA ARG A 73 10.58 -12.67 -3.83
C ARG A 73 11.49 -13.87 -3.64
N ILE A 74 10.96 -15.01 -3.16
CA ILE A 74 11.72 -16.27 -3.00
C ILE A 74 12.18 -16.80 -4.36
N VAL A 75 11.28 -16.79 -5.34
CA VAL A 75 11.60 -17.23 -6.71
C VAL A 75 12.62 -16.29 -7.35
N TRP A 76 12.48 -14.98 -7.19
CA TRP A 76 13.45 -14.01 -7.70
C TRP A 76 14.83 -14.17 -7.04
N ALA A 77 14.88 -14.46 -5.74
CA ALA A 77 16.15 -14.76 -5.05
C ALA A 77 16.83 -16.04 -5.58
N SER A 78 16.05 -16.98 -6.13
CA SER A 78 16.56 -18.22 -6.73
C SER A 78 16.92 -18.06 -8.21
N TYR A 79 16.25 -17.13 -8.91
CA TYR A 79 16.44 -16.82 -10.34
C TYR A 79 16.61 -15.32 -10.56
N PRO A 80 17.73 -14.71 -10.10
CA PRO A 80 17.90 -13.25 -10.09
C PRO A 80 17.94 -12.62 -11.48
N THR A 81 18.30 -13.39 -12.50
CA THR A 81 18.37 -12.95 -13.91
C THR A 81 17.00 -12.87 -14.59
N ASN A 82 15.94 -13.43 -13.98
CA ASN A 82 14.61 -13.43 -14.60
C ASN A 82 13.85 -12.12 -14.30
N ILE A 83 13.96 -11.19 -15.24
CA ILE A 83 13.38 -9.85 -15.17
C ILE A 83 11.85 -9.88 -15.03
N LYS A 84 11.16 -10.85 -15.63
CA LYS A 84 9.69 -10.96 -15.55
C LYS A 84 9.21 -11.23 -14.12
N ILE A 85 9.97 -12.04 -13.37
CA ILE A 85 9.67 -12.36 -11.97
C ILE A 85 9.92 -11.15 -11.08
N ALA A 86 11.02 -10.42 -11.33
CA ALA A 86 11.31 -9.16 -10.64
C ALA A 86 10.21 -8.12 -10.84
N LEU A 87 9.74 -7.96 -12.08
CA LEU A 87 8.65 -7.06 -12.42
C LEU A 87 7.35 -7.46 -11.73
N ALA A 88 6.96 -8.74 -11.81
CA ALA A 88 5.77 -9.25 -11.13
C ALA A 88 5.84 -9.00 -9.61
N ALA A 89 6.98 -9.25 -8.98
CA ALA A 89 7.16 -8.99 -7.55
C ALA A 89 6.91 -7.52 -7.20
N GLN A 90 7.44 -6.59 -8.00
CA GLN A 90 7.27 -5.14 -7.78
C GLN A 90 5.81 -4.69 -7.95
N VAL A 91 5.10 -5.25 -8.92
CA VAL A 91 3.67 -4.98 -9.15
C VAL A 91 2.84 -5.38 -7.91
N PHE A 92 3.06 -6.58 -7.37
CA PHE A 92 2.33 -7.03 -6.17
C PHE A 92 2.70 -6.24 -4.91
N VAL A 93 3.95 -5.78 -4.77
CA VAL A 93 4.37 -4.86 -3.69
C VAL A 93 3.58 -3.55 -3.76
N ALA A 94 3.49 -2.94 -4.94
CA ALA A 94 2.75 -1.70 -5.16
C ALA A 94 1.25 -1.88 -4.90
N ALA A 95 0.65 -2.95 -5.43
CA ALA A 95 -0.77 -3.26 -5.22
C ALA A 95 -1.09 -3.46 -3.72
N GLY A 96 -0.26 -4.23 -3.01
CA GLY A 96 -0.46 -4.50 -1.58
C GLY A 96 -0.36 -3.24 -0.71
N THR A 97 0.51 -2.29 -1.06
CA THR A 97 0.63 -1.02 -0.32
C THR A 97 -0.57 -0.11 -0.52
N ILE A 98 -1.10 -0.02 -1.74
CA ILE A 98 -2.27 0.82 -2.02
C ILE A 98 -3.53 0.27 -1.35
N LEU A 99 -3.65 -1.05 -1.24
CA LEU A 99 -4.78 -1.64 -0.53
C LEU A 99 -4.79 -1.24 0.96
N LEU A 100 -3.61 -1.08 1.59
CA LEU A 100 -3.53 -0.55 2.95
C LEU A 100 -3.99 0.91 3.03
N PHE A 101 -3.59 1.77 2.08
CA PHE A 101 -4.08 3.15 2.04
C PHE A 101 -5.61 3.18 1.91
N LEU A 102 -6.17 2.33 1.05
CA LEU A 102 -7.61 2.22 0.84
C LEU A 102 -8.36 1.76 2.10
N ILE A 103 -7.85 0.73 2.79
CA ILE A 103 -8.41 0.25 4.06
C ILE A 103 -8.39 1.39 5.09
N ASN A 104 -7.27 2.09 5.22
CA ASN A 104 -7.06 3.12 6.22
C ASN A 104 -7.99 4.35 6.00
N ILE A 105 -8.16 4.79 4.76
CA ILE A 105 -9.05 5.90 4.44
C ILE A 105 -10.54 5.51 4.59
N ILE A 106 -10.92 4.27 4.29
CA ILE A 106 -12.29 3.80 4.53
C ILE A 106 -12.57 3.76 6.05
N PHE A 107 -11.65 3.25 6.86
CA PHE A 107 -11.79 3.29 8.32
C PHE A 107 -11.90 4.73 8.84
N THR A 108 -11.08 5.64 8.32
CA THR A 108 -11.16 7.07 8.64
C THR A 108 -12.54 7.65 8.31
N SER A 109 -13.07 7.38 7.12
CA SER A 109 -14.41 7.86 6.71
C SER A 109 -15.54 7.36 7.63
N ARG A 110 -15.41 6.12 8.15
CA ARG A 110 -16.40 5.52 9.05
C ARG A 110 -16.30 6.13 10.44
N LEU A 111 -15.10 6.31 10.96
CA LEU A 111 -14.87 6.95 12.25
C LEU A 111 -15.30 8.42 12.24
N LEU A 112 -15.05 9.13 11.14
CA LEU A 112 -15.45 10.53 10.97
C LEU A 112 -16.98 10.66 10.97
N ARG A 113 -17.69 9.80 10.21
CA ARG A 113 -19.17 9.74 10.20
C ARG A 113 -19.79 9.35 11.53
N ALA A 114 -19.12 8.49 12.30
CA ALA A 114 -19.57 8.09 13.63
C ALA A 114 -19.49 9.23 14.65
N TYR A 115 -18.60 10.19 14.44
CA TYR A 115 -18.30 11.25 15.40
C TYR A 115 -18.91 12.61 15.02
N HIS A 116 -19.01 12.89 13.73
CA HIS A 116 -19.47 14.18 13.22
C HIS A 116 -20.70 14.03 12.34
N ALA A 117 -21.79 14.73 12.72
CA ALA A 117 -23.02 14.76 11.92
C ALA A 117 -22.79 15.35 10.51
N TRP A 118 -21.89 16.33 10.38
CA TRP A 118 -21.55 16.95 9.08
C TRP A 118 -20.91 15.96 8.09
N ALA A 119 -20.23 14.91 8.58
CA ALA A 119 -19.59 13.93 7.72
C ALA A 119 -20.58 13.01 6.97
N TRP A 120 -21.87 13.09 7.28
CA TRP A 120 -22.95 12.43 6.53
C TRP A 120 -23.37 13.18 5.27
N ASN A 121 -22.91 14.42 5.09
CA ASN A 121 -23.24 15.23 3.93
C ASN A 121 -22.84 14.49 2.62
N PRO A 122 -23.72 14.46 1.60
CA PRO A 122 -23.43 13.85 0.30
C PRO A 122 -22.11 14.31 -0.33
N TRP A 123 -21.72 15.58 -0.15
CA TRP A 123 -20.46 16.11 -0.68
C TRP A 123 -19.25 15.35 -0.14
N ILE A 124 -19.16 15.18 1.19
CA ILE A 124 -18.05 14.49 1.85
C ILE A 124 -18.02 13.01 1.47
N ARG A 125 -19.19 12.38 1.38
CA ARG A 125 -19.29 10.99 0.88
C ARG A 125 -18.72 10.87 -0.53
N ASN A 126 -19.03 11.82 -1.42
CA ASN A 126 -18.52 11.82 -2.79
C ASN A 126 -17.01 12.12 -2.83
N THR A 127 -16.50 13.02 -1.98
CA THR A 127 -15.06 13.27 -1.84
C THR A 127 -14.30 12.00 -1.47
N PHE A 128 -14.78 11.23 -0.48
CA PHE A 128 -14.16 9.95 -0.14
C PHE A 128 -14.24 8.93 -1.28
N ARG A 129 -15.35 8.86 -2.02
CA ARG A 129 -15.46 7.98 -3.20
C ARG A 129 -14.48 8.38 -4.30
N ALA A 130 -14.38 9.67 -4.60
CA ALA A 130 -13.42 10.21 -5.56
C ALA A 130 -11.99 9.89 -5.13
N ALA A 131 -11.67 10.02 -3.83
CA ALA A 131 -10.38 9.61 -3.28
C ALA A 131 -10.08 8.13 -3.54
N TYR A 132 -11.05 7.23 -3.30
CA TYR A 132 -10.88 5.79 -3.56
C TYR A 132 -10.57 5.51 -5.03
N VAL A 133 -11.36 6.09 -5.95
CA VAL A 133 -11.15 5.94 -7.39
C VAL A 133 -9.78 6.48 -7.80
N SER A 134 -9.40 7.65 -7.28
CA SER A 134 -8.12 8.27 -7.60
C SER A 134 -6.90 7.45 -7.15
N LEU A 135 -7.00 6.74 -6.01
CA LEU A 135 -5.96 5.81 -5.56
C LEU A 135 -5.79 4.63 -6.51
N PHE A 136 -6.91 4.10 -7.05
CA PHE A 136 -6.87 3.05 -8.07
C PHE A 136 -6.30 3.55 -9.40
N VAL A 137 -6.67 4.76 -9.84
CA VAL A 137 -6.09 5.36 -11.05
C VAL A 137 -4.59 5.58 -10.88
N GLY A 138 -4.15 6.08 -9.71
CA GLY A 138 -2.73 6.19 -9.39
C GLY A 138 -2.00 4.84 -9.39
N LEU A 139 -2.64 3.76 -8.91
CA LEU A 139 -2.07 2.40 -8.96
C LEU A 139 -1.81 1.98 -10.40
N ILE A 140 -2.81 2.16 -11.27
CA ILE A 140 -2.72 1.79 -12.68
C ILE A 140 -1.61 2.59 -13.34
N ALA A 141 -1.58 3.91 -13.16
CA ALA A 141 -0.52 4.76 -13.69
C ALA A 141 0.87 4.32 -13.21
N ASN A 142 1.03 4.01 -11.93
CA ASN A 142 2.30 3.53 -11.38
C ASN A 142 2.72 2.16 -11.96
N ILE A 143 1.76 1.24 -12.17
CA ILE A 143 2.06 -0.05 -12.80
C ILE A 143 2.41 0.15 -14.28
N SER A 144 1.67 0.98 -15.02
CA SER A 144 1.92 1.24 -16.44
C SER A 144 3.33 1.78 -16.65
N VAL A 145 3.70 2.82 -15.91
CA VAL A 145 5.03 3.42 -15.93
C VAL A 145 6.10 2.42 -15.51
N LEU A 146 5.83 1.62 -14.46
CA LEU A 146 6.74 0.57 -14.03
C LEU A 146 6.98 -0.43 -15.16
N VAL A 147 5.95 -0.85 -15.89
CA VAL A 147 6.09 -1.78 -17.03
C VAL A 147 6.82 -1.10 -18.18
N GLU A 148 6.40 0.10 -18.60
CA GLU A 148 7.01 0.85 -19.71
C GLU A 148 8.51 1.02 -19.52
N ASN A 149 8.97 1.28 -18.30
CA ASN A 149 10.40 1.42 -18.00
C ASN A 149 11.24 0.16 -18.32
N PHE A 150 10.64 -1.02 -18.33
CA PHE A 150 11.31 -2.26 -18.74
C PHE A 150 11.23 -2.54 -20.24
N PHE A 151 10.33 -1.88 -20.98
CA PHE A 151 10.10 -2.17 -22.41
C PHE A 151 10.57 -1.05 -23.34
N THR A 152 10.87 0.15 -22.83
CA THR A 152 11.36 1.29 -23.62
C THR A 152 12.82 1.63 -23.33
N LEU A 153 13.52 2.08 -24.37
CA LEU A 153 14.87 2.67 -24.29
C LEU A 153 14.87 4.17 -24.65
N ASP A 154 13.70 4.74 -24.92
CA ASP A 154 13.56 6.14 -25.30
C ASP A 154 13.71 7.05 -24.08
N ALA A 155 14.68 7.97 -24.15
CA ALA A 155 14.96 8.94 -23.11
C ALA A 155 13.78 9.91 -22.85
N HIS A 156 12.98 10.22 -23.87
CA HIS A 156 11.81 11.08 -23.73
C HIS A 156 10.71 10.40 -22.90
N VAL A 157 10.40 9.14 -23.22
CA VAL A 157 9.43 8.33 -22.47
C VAL A 157 9.88 8.17 -21.01
N TRP A 158 11.17 7.94 -20.77
CA TRP A 158 11.69 7.85 -19.40
C TRP A 158 11.55 9.13 -18.59
N TRP A 159 11.69 10.29 -19.22
CA TRP A 159 11.48 11.56 -18.53
C TRP A 159 10.01 11.71 -18.10
N ILE A 160 9.07 11.31 -18.97
CA ILE A 160 7.63 11.30 -18.64
C ILE A 160 7.35 10.31 -17.51
N ASP A 161 7.79 9.06 -17.64
CA ASP A 161 7.69 8.01 -16.61
C ASP A 161 8.18 8.48 -15.26
N ARG A 162 9.32 9.19 -15.28
CA ARG A 162 9.94 9.74 -14.09
C ARG A 162 9.05 10.78 -13.42
N VAL A 163 8.50 11.71 -14.19
CA VAL A 163 7.56 12.73 -13.67
C VAL A 163 6.32 12.06 -13.09
N VAL A 164 5.73 11.08 -13.81
CA VAL A 164 4.55 10.37 -13.33
C VAL A 164 4.84 9.62 -12.03
N THR A 165 5.98 8.93 -11.92
CA THR A 165 6.39 8.23 -10.69
C THR A 165 6.54 9.20 -9.50
N LEU A 166 7.12 10.38 -9.72
CA LEU A 166 7.27 11.39 -8.68
C LEU A 166 5.92 11.95 -8.23
N VAL A 167 5.03 12.25 -9.17
CA VAL A 167 3.68 12.74 -8.88
C VAL A 167 2.89 11.69 -8.11
N VAL A 168 2.86 10.44 -8.59
CA VAL A 168 2.09 9.35 -7.97
C VAL A 168 2.63 8.98 -6.60
N SER A 169 3.94 8.90 -6.41
CA SER A 169 4.53 8.59 -5.10
C SER A 169 4.23 9.68 -4.06
N THR A 170 4.31 10.95 -4.46
CA THR A 170 3.94 12.09 -3.60
C THR A 170 2.45 12.09 -3.29
N TYR A 171 1.62 11.81 -4.29
CA TYR A 171 0.18 11.68 -4.14
C TYR A 171 -0.22 10.59 -3.13
N PHE A 172 0.44 9.43 -3.18
CA PHE A 172 0.24 8.37 -2.20
C PHE A 172 0.72 8.74 -0.79
N ALA A 173 1.82 9.49 -0.67
CA ALA A 173 2.28 10.00 0.62
C ALA A 173 1.24 10.95 1.25
N VAL A 174 0.63 11.84 0.45
CA VAL A 174 -0.45 12.71 0.91
C VAL A 174 -1.66 11.90 1.40
N TYR A 175 -2.06 10.85 0.68
CA TYR A 175 -3.15 9.98 1.13
C TYR A 175 -2.83 9.16 2.37
N ALA A 176 -1.58 8.71 2.52
CA ALA A 176 -1.14 8.01 3.71
C ALA A 176 -1.20 8.94 4.94
N PHE A 177 -0.90 10.23 4.74
CA PHE A 177 -0.96 11.26 5.77
C PHE A 177 -2.39 11.70 6.11
N MET A 178 -3.30 11.78 5.14
CA MET A 178 -4.66 12.33 5.27
C MET A 178 -5.48 11.84 6.49
N PRO A 179 -5.43 10.57 6.90
CA PRO A 179 -6.10 10.09 8.11
C PRO A 179 -5.70 10.81 9.41
N ILE A 180 -4.45 11.27 9.51
CA ILE A 180 -3.93 11.95 10.70
C ILE A 180 -4.66 13.28 10.94
N PRO A 181 -4.66 14.27 10.03
CA PRO A 181 -5.37 15.53 10.24
C PRO A 181 -6.89 15.32 10.34
N LEU A 182 -7.47 14.40 9.56
CA LEU A 182 -8.91 14.12 9.63
C LEU A 182 -9.35 13.59 11.00
N LEU A 183 -8.54 12.74 11.62
CA LEU A 183 -8.80 12.24 12.98
C LEU A 183 -8.35 13.21 14.06
N ALA A 184 -7.34 14.05 13.81
CA ALA A 184 -6.91 15.11 14.73
C ALA A 184 -7.97 16.23 14.85
N LEU A 185 -8.75 16.48 13.79
CA LEU A 185 -9.87 17.42 13.80
C LEU A 185 -10.90 17.12 14.92
N ARG A 186 -10.95 15.87 15.37
CA ARG A 186 -11.71 15.44 16.56
C ARG A 186 -11.32 16.20 17.84
N LEU A 187 -10.04 16.54 18.01
CA LEU A 187 -9.56 17.23 19.21
C LEU A 187 -9.95 18.72 19.18
N LEU A 188 -10.14 19.27 17.99
CA LEU A 188 -10.44 20.69 17.78
C LEU A 188 -11.94 20.98 17.73
N LEU A 189 -12.77 20.02 17.29
CA LEU A 189 -14.21 20.19 17.14
C LEU A 189 -15.01 19.66 18.35
N PRO A 190 -16.06 20.38 18.79
CA PRO A 190 -16.92 19.95 19.89
C PRO A 190 -17.64 18.63 19.59
N ARG A 191 -17.78 17.79 20.62
CA ARG A 191 -18.47 16.49 20.56
C ARG A 191 -19.92 16.65 20.12
N GLY A 192 -20.34 15.94 19.06
CA GLY A 192 -21.75 15.72 18.75
C GLY A 192 -22.45 14.92 19.85
N LYS A 193 -23.74 15.18 20.07
CA LYS A 193 -24.53 14.69 21.23
C LYS A 193 -24.66 13.16 21.36
N ARG A 194 -24.36 12.35 20.33
CA ARG A 194 -24.34 10.88 20.39
C ARG A 194 -23.30 10.29 19.44
N VAL A 195 -22.35 9.50 19.96
CA VAL A 195 -21.42 8.71 19.14
C VAL A 195 -22.11 7.41 18.78
N GLU A 196 -22.37 7.17 17.50
CA GLU A 196 -22.89 5.89 17.03
C GLU A 196 -21.85 4.78 17.26
N LYS A 197 -22.23 3.74 17.99
CA LYS A 197 -21.36 2.58 18.26
C LYS A 197 -21.31 1.68 17.03
N PHE A 198 -20.38 1.95 16.12
CA PHE A 198 -20.08 1.02 15.01
C PHE A 198 -19.30 -0.19 15.54
N GLY A 199 -19.99 -1.32 15.72
CA GLY A 199 -19.42 -2.62 16.14
C GLY A 199 -19.04 -2.72 17.63
N THR A 200 -18.55 -3.88 18.06
CA THR A 200 -18.11 -4.15 19.44
C THR A 200 -16.76 -3.48 19.75
N GLY A 201 -16.50 -3.15 21.02
CA GLY A 201 -15.23 -2.59 21.50
C GLY A 201 -15.14 -1.06 21.58
N SER A 202 -14.10 -0.57 22.28
CA SER A 202 -13.93 0.86 22.57
C SER A 202 -13.61 1.67 21.31
N PHE A 203 -14.34 2.77 21.11
CA PHE A 203 -14.12 3.70 19.98
C PHE A 203 -12.72 4.33 20.02
N ARG A 204 -12.16 4.53 21.24
CA ARG A 204 -10.80 5.05 21.43
C ARG A 204 -9.74 4.10 20.88
N THR A 205 -9.91 2.79 21.08
CA THR A 205 -8.99 1.77 20.55
C THR A 205 -9.00 1.80 19.02
N LYS A 206 -10.17 1.88 18.39
CA LYS A 206 -10.31 1.97 16.93
C LYS A 206 -9.56 3.18 16.36
N ILE A 207 -9.70 4.35 17.00
CA ILE A 207 -8.96 5.56 16.60
C ILE A 207 -7.45 5.38 16.77
N ARG A 208 -6.98 4.84 17.90
CA ARG A 208 -5.55 4.62 18.14
C ARG A 208 -4.94 3.69 17.10
N VAL A 209 -5.64 2.60 16.75
CA VAL A 209 -5.19 1.66 15.72
C VAL A 209 -5.08 2.36 14.37
N VAL A 210 -6.11 3.12 13.96
CA VAL A 210 -6.09 3.83 12.67
C VAL A 210 -4.97 4.88 12.66
N LEU A 211 -4.80 5.67 13.72
CA LEU A 211 -3.70 6.65 13.80
C LEU A 211 -2.33 5.98 13.76
N PHE A 212 -2.13 4.90 14.51
CA PHE A 212 -0.87 4.15 14.51
C PHE A 212 -0.54 3.61 13.11
N VAL A 213 -1.52 2.97 12.45
CA VAL A 213 -1.38 2.49 11.07
C VAL A 213 -1.11 3.66 10.12
N SER A 214 -1.76 4.80 10.31
CA SER A 214 -1.56 5.99 9.48
C SER A 214 -0.14 6.55 9.59
N VAL A 215 0.43 6.57 10.79
CA VAL A 215 1.83 6.99 11.00
C VAL A 215 2.79 6.05 10.30
N LEU A 216 2.61 4.73 10.44
CA LEU A 216 3.45 3.74 9.75
C LEU A 216 3.32 3.85 8.22
N LEU A 217 2.10 3.98 7.71
CA LEU A 217 1.84 4.13 6.28
C LEU A 217 2.42 5.43 5.73
N THR A 218 2.31 6.53 6.48
CA THR A 218 2.89 7.82 6.11
C THR A 218 4.41 7.72 6.06
N LEU A 219 5.04 7.11 7.06
CA LEU A 219 6.49 6.94 7.10
C LEU A 219 6.99 6.13 5.91
N GLY A 220 6.38 4.98 5.62
CA GLY A 220 6.74 4.16 4.46
C GLY A 220 6.47 4.86 3.12
N ALA A 221 5.36 5.60 2.99
CA ALA A 221 5.04 6.33 1.76
C ALA A 221 5.97 7.54 1.54
N ALA A 222 6.23 8.32 2.61
CA ALA A 222 7.15 9.45 2.57
C ALA A 222 8.59 9.02 2.29
N PHE A 223 9.01 7.88 2.85
CA PHE A 223 10.31 7.29 2.52
C PHE A 223 10.40 6.92 1.04
N ARG A 224 9.41 6.20 0.49
CA ARG A 224 9.37 5.87 -0.94
C ARG A 224 9.35 7.11 -1.82
N ALA A 225 8.56 8.13 -1.48
CA ALA A 225 8.56 9.41 -2.19
C ALA A 225 9.95 10.08 -2.14
N GLY A 226 10.56 10.16 -0.96
CA GLY A 226 11.90 10.75 -0.78
C GLY A 226 12.98 10.03 -1.59
N THR A 227 12.99 8.70 -1.58
CA THR A 227 13.91 7.91 -2.42
C THR A 227 13.61 8.08 -3.91
N ALA A 228 12.34 8.27 -4.28
CA ALA A 228 11.97 8.56 -5.66
C ALA A 228 12.62 9.88 -6.09
N TYR A 229 12.59 10.96 -5.31
CA TYR A 229 13.19 12.26 -5.70
C TYR A 229 14.70 12.25 -5.92
N ARG A 230 15.44 11.31 -5.32
CA ARG A 230 16.90 11.14 -5.49
C ARG A 230 17.22 9.77 -6.10
N PRO A 231 17.03 9.61 -7.42
CA PRO A 231 17.29 8.34 -8.08
C PRO A 231 18.79 8.09 -8.09
N ARG A 232 19.20 6.88 -7.70
CA ARG A 232 20.58 6.42 -7.84
C ARG A 232 20.65 5.24 -8.79
N GLY A 233 21.75 5.13 -9.52
CA GLY A 233 22.02 3.99 -10.39
C GLY A 233 22.16 2.70 -9.57
N ILE A 234 21.94 1.55 -10.20
CA ILE A 234 22.15 0.24 -9.56
C ILE A 234 23.58 0.06 -9.06
N ASP A 235 24.55 0.69 -9.74
CA ASP A 235 25.97 0.56 -9.43
C ASP A 235 26.43 1.47 -8.27
N ASP A 236 25.58 2.40 -7.79
CA ASP A 236 25.84 3.25 -6.61
C ASP A 236 24.60 3.34 -5.68
N PRO A 237 24.20 2.23 -5.02
CA PRO A 237 23.06 2.26 -4.11
C PRO A 237 23.42 2.97 -2.80
N ALA A 238 22.64 4.00 -2.44
CA ALA A 238 22.73 4.65 -1.13
C ALA A 238 22.21 3.76 0.02
N TRP A 239 22.52 4.14 1.26
CA TRP A 239 22.11 3.42 2.49
C TRP A 239 20.60 3.14 2.57
N TYR A 240 19.77 4.03 2.01
CA TYR A 240 18.31 3.92 2.00
C TYR A 240 17.76 2.92 0.96
N HIS A 241 18.61 2.39 0.07
CA HIS A 241 18.24 1.28 -0.82
C HIS A 241 18.45 -0.10 -0.17
N SER A 242 19.04 -0.16 1.03
CA SER A 242 19.36 -1.40 1.72
C SER A 242 18.14 -2.30 1.97
N LYS A 243 18.41 -3.61 2.17
CA LYS A 243 17.37 -4.62 2.43
C LYS A 243 16.53 -4.33 3.66
N ALA A 244 17.14 -3.74 4.69
CA ALA A 244 16.44 -3.34 5.91
C ALA A 244 15.34 -2.30 5.62
N CYS A 245 15.59 -1.36 4.70
CA CYS A 245 14.64 -0.33 4.32
C CYS A 245 13.45 -0.86 3.49
N PHE A 246 13.53 -2.07 2.94
CA PHE A 246 12.39 -2.68 2.24
C PHE A 246 11.25 -3.13 3.17
N ILE A 247 11.57 -3.37 4.44
CA ILE A 247 10.57 -3.82 5.43
C ILE A 247 9.68 -2.65 5.88
N PHE A 248 10.11 -1.40 5.65
CA PHE A 248 9.37 -0.17 5.95
C PHE A 248 8.44 0.28 4.80
#